data_AF-A0A3C0BGH4-F1
#
_entry.id   AF-A0A3C0BGH4-F1
#
_cell.length_a   1.000
_cell.length_b   1.000
_cell.length_c   1.000
_cell.angle_alpha   90.00
_cell.angle_beta   90.00
_cell.angle_gamma   90.00
#
_symmetry.space_group_name_H-M   'P 1'
#
loop_
_entity.id
_entity.type
_entity.pdbx_description
1 polymer ?
#
loop_
_entity_poly.entity_id
_entity_poly.type
_entity_poly.pdbx_seq_one_letter_code
_entity_poly.pdbx_strand_id
1 'polypeptide(L)'
;ESVQKVPSPVQQPAVQNDDEYHRSVNDIEVTKETFAEDKTEIMKIIAELASIMTDGDYNSWIKYIDSESVKYWSNPQNLGKASKMLPVKGLRMNNLHDYFTYVFVPSRRGRQVDEIRYISKESVKAVQFSDSTDIVYYYFTKIDGVWLVHIPAL
;
A
#
# COMPACT_ATOMS: atom_id res chain seq x y z
N GLU A 1 48.81 -21.11 15.64
CA GLU A 1 48.76 -19.88 14.84
C GLU A 1 47.36 -19.77 14.25
N SER A 2 46.53 -18.88 14.79
CA SER A 2 45.13 -18.71 14.38
C SER A 2 45.02 -17.46 13.53
N VAL A 3 44.78 -17.64 12.22
CA VAL A 3 44.45 -16.52 11.33
C VAL A 3 42.98 -16.15 11.59
N GLN A 4 42.78 -15.01 12.25
CA GLN A 4 41.47 -14.41 12.46
C GLN A 4 40.89 -13.94 11.12
N LYS A 5 39.76 -14.52 10.71
CA LYS A 5 38.85 -13.92 9.72
C LYS A 5 38.12 -12.77 10.43
N VAL A 6 38.46 -11.55 10.08
CA VAL A 6 37.67 -10.35 10.39
C VAL A 6 36.36 -10.39 9.57
N PRO A 7 35.18 -10.23 10.20
CA PRO A 7 33.95 -9.99 9.44
C PRO A 7 33.88 -8.53 8.98
N SER A 8 33.45 -8.34 7.74
CA SER A 8 33.27 -7.05 7.06
C SER A 8 32.21 -6.14 7.73
N PRO A 9 32.31 -4.81 7.62
CA PRO A 9 31.39 -3.88 8.28
C PRO A 9 30.03 -3.78 7.58
N VAL A 10 29.00 -3.72 8.40
CA VAL A 10 27.57 -3.56 8.08
C VAL A 10 27.33 -2.23 7.32
N GLN A 11 26.94 -2.29 6.04
CA GLN A 11 26.69 -1.12 5.19
C GLN A 11 25.21 -0.99 4.73
N GLN A 12 24.28 -1.71 5.36
CA GLN A 12 23.01 -2.08 4.71
C GLN A 12 21.78 -1.15 4.75
N PRO A 13 21.63 -0.08 5.56
CA PRO A 13 20.40 0.75 5.48
C PRO A 13 20.46 1.91 4.48
N ALA A 14 21.59 2.61 4.40
CA ALA A 14 21.66 3.89 3.67
C ALA A 14 21.74 3.72 2.14
N VAL A 15 22.41 2.68 1.66
CA VAL A 15 22.57 2.41 0.22
C VAL A 15 21.25 1.93 -0.39
N GLN A 16 20.51 1.08 0.34
CA GLN A 16 19.24 0.53 -0.12
C GLN A 16 18.15 1.60 -0.29
N ASN A 17 18.11 2.60 0.60
CA ASN A 17 17.21 3.75 0.48
C ASN A 17 17.56 4.65 -0.72
N ASP A 18 18.84 4.78 -1.05
CA ASP A 18 19.27 5.63 -2.18
C ASP A 18 18.89 5.02 -3.52
N ASP A 19 19.11 3.70 -3.66
CA ASP A 19 18.68 2.97 -4.85
C ASP A 19 17.16 3.04 -5.01
N GLU A 20 16.40 2.98 -3.90
CA GLU A 20 14.94 3.07 -3.93
C GLU A 20 14.46 4.44 -4.36
N TYR A 21 15.02 5.49 -3.78
CA TYR A 21 14.68 6.85 -4.14
C TYR A 21 14.77 7.06 -5.66
N HIS A 22 15.87 6.64 -6.29
CA HIS A 22 16.08 6.82 -7.72
C HIS A 22 15.04 6.08 -8.59
N ARG A 23 14.66 4.84 -8.24
CA ARG A 23 13.62 4.09 -8.96
C ARG A 23 12.20 4.58 -8.67
N SER A 24 12.00 5.32 -7.59
CA SER A 24 10.66 5.68 -7.10
C SER A 24 10.16 7.02 -7.59
N VAL A 25 11.06 7.95 -7.92
CA VAL A 25 10.65 9.32 -8.26
C VAL A 25 10.27 9.53 -9.73
N ASN A 26 10.79 8.74 -10.69
CA ASN A 26 10.41 8.83 -12.12
C ASN A 26 10.20 10.28 -12.64
N ASP A 27 11.22 11.12 -12.48
CA ASP A 27 11.23 12.56 -12.85
C ASP A 27 10.32 13.49 -12.02
N ILE A 28 9.69 12.99 -10.97
CA ILE A 28 8.93 13.80 -10.02
C ILE A 28 9.92 14.47 -9.06
N GLU A 29 9.85 15.80 -9.00
CA GLU A 29 10.70 16.61 -8.14
C GLU A 29 10.30 16.46 -6.66
N VAL A 30 10.90 15.48 -5.99
CA VAL A 30 10.76 15.18 -4.56
C VAL A 30 12.15 15.05 -3.98
N THR A 31 12.40 15.60 -2.79
CA THR A 31 13.72 15.47 -2.14
C THR A 31 13.87 14.08 -1.50
N LYS A 32 15.10 13.64 -1.25
CA LYS A 32 15.37 12.39 -0.51
C LYS A 32 14.74 12.41 0.90
N GLU A 33 14.70 13.57 1.53
CA GLU A 33 14.09 13.79 2.84
C GLU A 33 12.56 13.58 2.78
N THR A 34 11.87 14.29 1.89
CA THR A 34 10.42 14.13 1.69
C THR A 34 10.06 12.69 1.30
N PHE A 35 10.87 12.06 0.43
CA PHE A 35 10.72 10.65 0.09
C PHE A 35 10.78 9.75 1.34
N ALA A 36 11.78 9.94 2.20
CA ALA A 36 11.97 9.14 3.40
C ALA A 36 10.84 9.36 4.41
N GLU A 37 10.37 10.59 4.58
CA GLU A 37 9.23 10.95 5.42
C GLU A 37 7.94 10.29 4.93
N ASP A 38 7.60 10.47 3.65
CA ASP A 38 6.38 9.89 3.05
C ASP A 38 6.42 8.37 3.09
N LYS A 39 7.57 7.75 2.80
CA LYS A 39 7.74 6.30 2.93
C LYS A 39 7.51 5.84 4.37
N THR A 40 8.10 6.52 5.34
CA THR A 40 7.98 6.15 6.76
C THR A 40 6.52 6.23 7.22
N GLU A 41 5.81 7.29 6.85
CA GLU A 41 4.40 7.48 7.17
C GLU A 41 3.52 6.40 6.52
N ILE A 42 3.72 6.12 5.24
CA ILE A 42 2.94 5.11 4.51
C ILE A 42 3.20 3.71 5.06
N MET A 43 4.44 3.35 5.36
CA MET A 43 4.76 2.05 5.97
C MET A 43 4.10 1.90 7.34
N LYS A 44 4.01 2.98 8.13
CA LYS A 44 3.27 3.00 9.40
C LYS A 44 1.78 2.73 9.18
N ILE A 45 1.15 3.42 8.22
CA ILE A 45 -0.27 3.19 7.88
C ILE A 45 -0.50 1.74 7.47
N ILE A 46 0.38 1.16 6.64
CA ILE A 46 0.28 -0.24 6.21
C ILE A 46 0.39 -1.21 7.38
N ALA A 47 1.27 -0.94 8.34
CA ALA A 47 1.40 -1.76 9.55
C ALA A 47 0.12 -1.71 10.42
N GLU A 48 -0.47 -0.53 10.59
CA GLU A 48 -1.75 -0.36 11.29
C GLU A 48 -2.89 -1.09 10.55
N LEU A 49 -2.97 -0.94 9.23
CA LEU A 49 -3.92 -1.67 8.39
C LEU A 49 -3.74 -3.18 8.50
N ALA A 50 -2.52 -3.70 8.63
CA ALA A 50 -2.29 -5.13 8.81
C ALA A 50 -2.92 -5.67 10.11
N SER A 51 -2.86 -4.91 11.20
CA SER A 51 -3.58 -5.25 12.44
C SER A 51 -5.10 -5.19 12.23
N ILE A 52 -5.60 -4.09 11.67
CA ILE A 52 -7.04 -3.89 11.39
C ILE A 52 -7.61 -5.03 10.53
N MET A 53 -6.89 -5.45 9.49
CA MET A 53 -7.29 -6.56 8.61
C MET A 53 -7.24 -7.93 9.29
N THR A 54 -6.38 -8.09 10.30
CA THR A 54 -6.31 -9.32 11.11
C THR A 54 -7.52 -9.39 12.04
N ASP A 55 -7.89 -8.26 12.64
CA ASP A 55 -9.04 -8.16 13.56
C ASP A 55 -10.40 -8.09 12.83
N GLY A 56 -10.39 -7.83 11.52
CA GLY A 56 -11.61 -7.62 10.74
C GLY A 56 -12.33 -6.31 11.09
N ASP A 57 -11.60 -5.31 11.59
CA ASP A 57 -12.19 -4.06 12.06
C ASP A 57 -12.48 -3.07 10.91
N TYR A 58 -13.62 -3.27 10.27
CA TYR A 58 -14.12 -2.39 9.22
C TYR A 58 -14.21 -0.91 9.65
N ASN A 59 -14.60 -0.64 10.90
CA ASN A 59 -14.84 0.73 11.37
C ASN A 59 -13.53 1.50 11.54
N SER A 60 -12.43 0.82 11.86
CA SER A 60 -11.10 1.42 11.85
C SER A 60 -10.57 1.51 10.42
N TRP A 61 -10.75 0.48 9.59
CA TRP A 61 -10.32 0.48 8.19
C TRP A 61 -10.85 1.66 7.39
N ILE A 62 -12.15 1.94 7.49
CA ILE A 62 -12.81 2.97 6.66
C ILE A 62 -12.24 4.37 6.90
N LYS A 63 -11.62 4.64 8.05
CA LYS A 63 -11.00 5.92 8.40
C LYS A 63 -9.72 6.20 7.61
N TYR A 64 -9.09 5.17 7.05
CA TYR A 64 -7.89 5.30 6.21
C TYR A 64 -8.22 5.43 4.73
N ILE A 65 -9.49 5.31 4.33
CA ILE A 65 -9.89 5.32 2.92
C ILE A 65 -10.28 6.74 2.52
N ASP A 66 -9.79 7.19 1.37
CA ASP A 66 -10.14 8.51 0.87
C ASP A 66 -11.64 8.63 0.53
N SER A 67 -12.15 9.87 0.59
CA SER A 67 -13.58 10.13 0.40
C SER A 67 -14.12 9.79 -1.00
N GLU A 68 -13.30 9.91 -2.05
CA GLU A 68 -13.67 9.55 -3.42
C GLU A 68 -13.84 8.04 -3.54
N SER A 69 -12.91 7.27 -2.98
CA SER A 69 -13.00 5.81 -2.90
C SER A 69 -14.25 5.36 -2.14
N VAL A 70 -14.52 5.94 -0.97
CA VAL A 70 -15.72 5.63 -0.19
C VAL A 70 -16.98 5.92 -1.01
N LYS A 71 -17.05 7.09 -1.67
CA LYS A 71 -18.18 7.47 -2.50
C LYS A 71 -18.40 6.51 -3.67
N TYR A 72 -17.34 6.15 -4.39
CA TYR A 72 -17.43 5.24 -5.53
C TYR A 72 -17.88 3.84 -5.10
N TRP A 73 -17.26 3.29 -4.07
CA TRP A 73 -17.50 1.91 -3.63
C TRP A 73 -18.73 1.75 -2.71
N SER A 74 -19.30 2.84 -2.20
CA SER A 74 -20.64 2.80 -1.56
C SER A 74 -21.77 2.62 -2.56
N ASN A 75 -21.54 2.82 -3.86
CA ASN A 75 -22.58 2.67 -4.87
C ASN A 75 -22.89 1.18 -5.13
N PRO A 76 -24.14 0.72 -4.92
CA PRO A 76 -24.52 -0.68 -5.14
C PRO A 76 -24.25 -1.20 -6.56
N GLN A 77 -24.31 -0.34 -7.58
CA GLN A 77 -24.01 -0.73 -8.95
C GLN A 77 -22.53 -1.08 -9.14
N ASN A 78 -21.62 -0.35 -8.50
CA ASN A 78 -20.19 -0.58 -8.57
C ASN A 78 -19.82 -1.86 -7.81
N LEU A 79 -20.36 -2.05 -6.60
CA LEU A 79 -20.23 -3.30 -5.84
C LEU A 79 -20.79 -4.50 -6.59
N GLY A 80 -21.94 -4.32 -7.27
CA GLY A 80 -22.56 -5.35 -8.09
C GLY A 80 -21.71 -5.75 -9.30
N LYS A 81 -20.99 -4.81 -9.91
CA LYS A 81 -20.00 -5.10 -10.98
C LYS A 81 -18.81 -5.88 -10.41
N ALA A 82 -18.17 -5.39 -9.34
CA ALA A 82 -17.03 -6.08 -8.72
C ALA A 82 -17.40 -7.47 -8.20
N SER A 83 -18.62 -7.67 -7.69
CA SER A 83 -19.10 -8.97 -7.22
C SER A 83 -19.03 -10.06 -8.29
N LYS A 84 -19.22 -9.69 -9.56
CA LYS A 84 -19.13 -10.64 -10.69
C LYS A 84 -17.69 -11.10 -10.97
N MET A 85 -16.70 -10.38 -10.46
CA MET A 85 -15.28 -10.67 -10.62
C MET A 85 -14.72 -11.48 -9.44
N LEU A 86 -15.52 -11.74 -8.41
CA LEU A 86 -15.11 -12.57 -7.28
C LEU A 86 -14.85 -14.01 -7.73
N PRO A 87 -13.80 -14.68 -7.20
CA PRO A 87 -13.50 -16.06 -7.54
C PRO A 87 -14.57 -17.05 -7.01
N VAL A 88 -15.32 -16.65 -5.99
CA VAL A 88 -16.37 -17.47 -5.37
C VAL A 88 -17.70 -17.23 -6.08
N LYS A 89 -18.18 -18.24 -6.80
CA LYS A 89 -19.47 -18.17 -7.51
C LYS A 89 -20.62 -17.91 -6.54
N GLY A 90 -21.46 -16.93 -6.88
CA GLY A 90 -22.66 -16.58 -6.11
C GLY A 90 -22.44 -15.65 -4.92
N LEU A 91 -21.18 -15.40 -4.53
CA LEU A 91 -20.86 -14.41 -3.51
C LEU A 91 -21.14 -13.00 -4.04
N ARG A 92 -21.73 -12.14 -3.19
CA ARG A 92 -22.10 -10.76 -3.54
C ARG A 92 -21.67 -9.80 -2.44
N MET A 93 -21.24 -8.62 -2.86
CA MET A 93 -20.99 -7.48 -2.00
C MET A 93 -22.18 -6.53 -2.07
N ASN A 94 -22.81 -6.28 -0.93
CA ASN A 94 -23.97 -5.41 -0.80
C ASN A 94 -23.59 -4.04 -0.22
N ASN A 95 -22.43 -3.96 0.45
CA ASN A 95 -21.91 -2.75 1.07
C ASN A 95 -20.37 -2.75 1.08
N LEU A 96 -19.78 -1.66 1.58
CA LEU A 96 -18.34 -1.49 1.71
C LEU A 96 -17.69 -2.47 2.71
N HIS A 97 -18.43 -2.94 3.72
CA HIS A 97 -17.92 -3.95 4.65
C HIS A 97 -17.73 -5.29 3.94
N ASP A 98 -18.63 -5.67 3.03
CA ASP A 98 -18.46 -6.86 2.19
C ASP A 98 -17.23 -6.70 1.27
N TYR A 99 -17.02 -5.50 0.70
CA TYR A 99 -15.80 -5.21 -0.06
C TYR A 99 -14.53 -5.36 0.77
N PHE A 100 -14.51 -4.78 1.97
CA PHE A 100 -13.40 -4.93 2.91
C PHE A 100 -13.10 -6.41 3.18
N THR A 101 -14.14 -7.19 3.49
CA THR A 101 -14.02 -8.59 3.90
C THR A 101 -13.64 -9.51 2.75
N TYR A 102 -14.25 -9.34 1.58
CA TYR A 102 -14.14 -10.29 0.47
C TYR A 102 -13.09 -9.91 -0.57
N VAL A 103 -12.66 -8.64 -0.60
CA VAL A 103 -11.70 -8.13 -1.59
C VAL A 103 -10.47 -7.54 -0.92
N PHE A 104 -10.65 -6.54 -0.05
CA PHE A 104 -9.53 -5.78 0.50
C PHE A 104 -8.62 -6.65 1.36
N VAL A 105 -9.18 -7.37 2.33
CA VAL A 105 -8.43 -8.24 3.24
C VAL A 105 -7.77 -9.41 2.49
N PRO A 106 -8.47 -10.21 1.68
CA PRO A 106 -7.86 -11.38 1.03
C PRO A 106 -6.76 -11.02 0.03
N SER A 107 -6.82 -9.84 -0.61
CA SER A 107 -5.79 -9.41 -1.56
C SER A 107 -4.47 -9.00 -0.90
N ARG A 108 -4.47 -8.69 0.41
CA ARG A 108 -3.32 -8.12 1.14
C ARG A 108 -2.81 -8.97 2.29
N ARG A 109 -3.60 -9.92 2.77
CA ARG A 109 -3.21 -10.80 3.88
C ARG A 109 -1.92 -11.56 3.55
N GLY A 110 -0.94 -11.47 4.44
CA GLY A 110 0.36 -12.16 4.33
C GLY A 110 1.29 -11.59 3.25
N ARG A 111 1.00 -10.39 2.74
CA ARG A 111 1.83 -9.72 1.73
C ARG A 111 2.80 -8.75 2.40
N GLN A 112 4.03 -8.73 1.91
CA GLN A 112 5.07 -7.81 2.37
C GLN A 112 5.09 -6.61 1.43
N VAL A 113 4.98 -5.40 1.98
CA VAL A 113 5.13 -4.14 1.23
C VAL A 113 6.27 -3.39 1.89
N ASP A 114 7.26 -3.02 1.09
CA ASP A 114 8.54 -2.50 1.58
C ASP A 114 9.01 -1.25 0.84
N GLU A 115 8.37 -0.92 -0.28
CA GLU A 115 8.75 0.23 -1.11
C GLU A 115 7.55 1.06 -1.57
N ILE A 116 7.82 2.30 -1.98
CA ILE A 116 6.83 3.18 -2.61
C ILE A 116 7.28 3.62 -4.01
N ARG A 117 6.35 4.03 -4.87
CA ARG A 117 6.59 4.64 -6.19
C ARG A 117 5.71 5.87 -6.35
N TYR A 118 6.30 7.01 -6.66
CA TYR A 118 5.53 8.21 -6.93
C TYR A 118 4.80 8.09 -8.28
N ILE A 119 3.53 8.48 -8.28
CA ILE A 119 2.70 8.73 -9.47
C ILE A 119 2.64 10.24 -9.71
N SER A 120 2.52 11.01 -8.62
CA SER A 120 2.59 12.46 -8.57
C SER A 120 3.06 12.89 -7.17
N LYS A 121 3.25 14.19 -6.92
CA LYS A 121 3.60 14.70 -5.58
C LYS A 121 2.57 14.35 -4.49
N GLU A 122 1.33 14.04 -4.88
CA GLU A 122 0.23 13.74 -3.98
C GLU A 122 -0.30 12.31 -4.16
N SER A 123 0.38 11.46 -4.92
CA SER A 123 -0.05 10.08 -5.10
C SER A 123 1.12 9.13 -5.28
N VAL A 124 1.06 8.01 -4.56
CA VAL A 124 2.06 6.96 -4.65
C VAL A 124 1.42 5.58 -4.71
N LYS A 125 2.17 4.60 -5.24
CA LYS A 125 1.88 3.17 -5.10
C LYS A 125 2.75 2.63 -3.99
N ALA A 126 2.21 1.78 -3.12
CA ALA A 126 3.02 0.96 -2.23
C ALA A 126 3.15 -0.45 -2.81
N VAL A 127 4.39 -0.90 -2.95
CA VAL A 127 4.73 -2.08 -3.73
C VAL A 127 5.56 -3.06 -2.92
N GLN A 128 5.44 -4.33 -3.27
CA GLN A 128 6.47 -5.32 -3.01
C GLN A 128 7.42 -5.32 -4.21
N PHE A 129 8.70 -5.11 -3.95
CA PHE A 129 9.72 -5.21 -4.99
C PHE A 129 10.41 -6.57 -4.92
N SER A 130 10.23 -7.40 -5.95
CA SER A 130 10.90 -8.71 -6.07
C SER A 130 11.24 -8.98 -7.52
N ASP A 131 12.42 -9.55 -7.78
CA ASP A 131 12.87 -9.93 -9.13
C ASP A 131 12.69 -8.80 -10.16
N SER A 132 13.07 -7.57 -9.78
CA SER A 132 12.94 -6.36 -10.59
C SER A 132 11.49 -6.02 -11.02
N THR A 133 10.49 -6.56 -10.32
CA THR A 133 9.08 -6.38 -10.60
C THR A 133 8.36 -5.77 -9.40
N ASP A 134 7.56 -4.74 -9.67
CA ASP A 134 6.67 -4.14 -8.68
C ASP A 134 5.33 -4.89 -8.64
N ILE A 135 4.98 -5.44 -7.49
CA ILE A 135 3.63 -5.91 -7.20
C ILE A 135 2.93 -4.84 -6.35
N VAL A 136 1.92 -4.18 -6.93
CA VAL A 136 1.20 -3.09 -6.27
C VAL A 136 0.14 -3.64 -5.32
N TYR A 137 0.20 -3.22 -4.06
CA TYR A 137 -0.81 -3.58 -3.05
C TYR A 137 -1.67 -2.41 -2.60
N TYR A 138 -1.14 -1.19 -2.66
CA TYR A 138 -1.89 0.01 -2.27
C TYR A 138 -1.64 1.13 -3.24
N TYR A 139 -2.66 1.95 -3.41
CA TYR A 139 -2.52 3.31 -3.91
C TYR A 139 -2.78 4.23 -2.72
N PHE A 140 -1.97 5.26 -2.59
CA PHE A 140 -2.16 6.31 -1.61
C PHE A 140 -2.35 7.64 -2.32
N THR A 141 -3.17 8.51 -1.72
CA THR A 141 -3.32 9.90 -2.12
C THR A 141 -3.16 10.79 -0.90
N LYS A 142 -2.51 11.95 -1.07
CA LYS A 142 -2.31 12.93 -0.01
C LYS A 142 -3.41 13.99 -0.12
N ILE A 143 -4.25 14.08 0.89
CA ILE A 143 -5.33 15.07 0.97
C ILE A 143 -5.13 15.89 2.23
N ASP A 144 -5.02 17.22 2.07
CA ASP A 144 -4.75 18.15 3.18
C ASP A 144 -3.53 17.74 4.04
N GLY A 145 -2.49 17.21 3.37
CA GLY A 145 -1.26 16.75 4.01
C GLY A 145 -1.31 15.35 4.63
N VAL A 146 -2.45 14.66 4.59
CA VAL A 146 -2.63 13.31 5.17
C VAL A 146 -2.67 12.25 4.07
N TRP A 147 -1.89 11.19 4.23
CA TRP A 147 -1.94 10.03 3.32
C TRP A 147 -3.15 9.14 3.62
N LEU A 148 -3.98 8.91 2.60
CA LEU A 148 -5.14 8.03 2.63
C LEU A 148 -5.02 6.98 1.54
N VAL A 149 -5.55 5.78 1.81
CA VAL A 149 -5.62 4.71 0.82
C VAL A 149 -6.66 5.07 -0.24
N HIS A 150 -6.19 5.06 -1.48
CA HIS A 150 -7.03 5.14 -2.66
C HIS A 150 -7.35 3.76 -3.21
N ILE A 151 -8.62 3.53 -3.53
CA ILE A 151 -9.14 2.30 -4.11
C ILE A 151 -9.61 2.63 -5.53
N PRO A 152 -8.81 2.31 -6.56
CA PRO A 152 -9.14 2.65 -7.94
C PRO A 152 -10.52 2.14 -8.35
N ALA A 153 -11.20 2.92 -9.19
CA ALA A 153 -12.45 2.51 -9.81
C ALA A 153 -12.24 1.31 -10.77
N LEU A 154 -13.30 0.51 -10.94
CA LEU A 154 -13.40 -0.55 -11.97
C LEU A 154 -13.42 0.00 -13.40
#